data_AF-A0A8T1RCZ5-F1
#
_entry.id   AF-A0A8T1RCZ5-F1
#
_cell.length_a   1.000
_cell.length_b   1.000
_cell.length_c   1.000
_cell.angle_alpha   90.00
_cell.angle_beta   90.00
_cell.angle_gamma   90.00
#
_symmetry.space_group_name_H-M   'P 1'
#
loop_
_entity.id
_entity.type
_entity.pdbx_description
1 polymer ?
#
loop_
_entity_poly.entity_id
_entity_poly.type
_entity_poly.pdbx_seq_one_letter_code
_entity_poly.pdbx_strand_id
1 'polypeptide(L)'
;MDLLYTTLPPGPHNTSQSIVVLRVEIALAFSKTNIELLEMQHQQEVENLTLSAQPIKTLKFFILAIVQYVKRSLLYLLAKGGWLMLLSTVAVAIGILVIAIDGPHEKHVEELSKYIRFGLWWISLGVASSIGLGSGLHTFVLYLGPHIALFTIKAMQCGRVDLKSAPYDTIQLKNGPSWLDKDCSEFGPPLFPSLDGLRVPLSSILPQVQIEAVLWGLGTAIGELPPYFISRAASISGKLEAMQELDASPTEGKGFIATRLNQIKHWLLSHSQHLNFFTILVLASVPNPLFDLAGIMCGQFGISFWKFFLATLIGKAIIKTHIQGSSSSEYV
;
A
#
# COMPACT_ATOMS: atom_id res chain seq x y z
N MET A 1 -7.36 34.90 29.72
CA MET A 1 -7.66 36.26 29.22
C MET A 1 -9.03 36.61 29.75
N ASP A 2 -9.04 37.59 30.63
CA ASP A 2 -10.04 37.90 31.63
C ASP A 2 -11.45 38.14 31.07
N LEU A 3 -12.46 37.62 31.75
CA LEU A 3 -13.84 38.06 31.61
C LEU A 3 -14.30 38.65 32.95
N LEU A 4 -14.44 39.97 32.91
CA LEU A 4 -14.73 40.89 34.01
C LEU A 4 -15.86 40.41 34.92
N TYR A 5 -15.53 40.25 36.20
CA TYR A 5 -16.47 40.46 37.31
C TYR A 5 -16.93 41.93 37.28
N THR A 6 -18.14 42.18 36.79
CA THR A 6 -18.82 43.47 36.99
C THR A 6 -19.77 43.32 38.18
N THR A 7 -19.40 43.98 39.27
CA THR A 7 -20.18 44.09 40.51
C THR A 7 -21.36 45.04 40.29
N LEU A 8 -22.59 44.52 40.34
CA LEU A 8 -23.83 45.29 40.43
C LEU A 8 -24.35 45.26 41.89
N PRO A 9 -25.04 46.33 42.37
CA PRO A 9 -25.30 46.55 43.79
C PRO A 9 -26.40 45.60 44.33
N PRO A 10 -26.47 45.38 45.66
CA PRO A 10 -27.41 44.43 46.25
C PRO A 10 -28.82 45.03 46.29
N GLY A 11 -29.62 44.75 45.27
CA GLY A 11 -31.08 44.89 45.31
C GLY A 11 -31.73 43.74 46.08
N PRO A 12 -32.98 43.88 46.54
CA PRO A 12 -33.58 42.96 47.52
C PRO A 12 -33.53 41.52 47.01
N HIS A 13 -32.94 40.64 47.83
CA HIS A 13 -32.75 39.22 47.55
C HIS A 13 -34.06 38.56 47.10
N ASN A 14 -34.21 38.36 45.80
CA ASN A 14 -35.26 37.54 45.23
C ASN A 14 -34.74 36.10 45.24
N THR A 15 -34.93 35.40 46.37
CA THR A 15 -34.55 33.98 46.59
C THR A 15 -34.96 33.08 45.43
N SER A 16 -36.06 33.42 44.75
CA SER A 16 -36.52 32.73 43.54
C SER A 16 -35.55 32.81 42.35
N GLN A 17 -34.86 33.94 42.11
CA GLN A 17 -33.90 34.07 41.00
C GLN A 17 -32.62 33.26 41.25
N SER A 18 -32.08 33.28 42.47
CA SER A 18 -30.91 32.46 42.83
C SER A 18 -31.20 30.96 42.76
N ILE A 19 -32.41 30.53 43.14
CA ILE A 19 -32.84 29.12 43.02
C ILE A 19 -32.95 28.70 41.56
N VAL A 20 -33.44 29.58 40.68
CA VAL A 20 -33.55 29.29 39.24
C VAL A 20 -32.16 29.15 38.60
N VAL A 21 -31.22 30.05 38.91
CA VAL A 21 -29.83 29.96 38.41
C VAL A 21 -29.15 28.68 38.89
N LEU A 22 -29.28 28.35 40.18
CA LEU A 22 -28.72 27.12 40.76
C LEU A 22 -29.32 25.86 40.11
N ARG A 23 -30.63 25.84 39.82
CA ARG A 23 -31.29 24.74 39.11
C ARG A 23 -30.76 24.59 37.68
N VAL A 24 -30.50 25.69 36.99
CA VAL A 24 -29.93 25.67 35.64
C VAL A 24 -28.50 25.14 35.65
N GLU A 25 -27.65 25.56 36.60
CA GLU A 25 -26.28 25.06 36.73
C GLU A 25 -26.23 23.57 37.06
N ILE A 26 -27.10 23.10 37.97
CA ILE A 26 -27.22 21.66 38.29
C ILE A 26 -27.68 20.86 37.07
N ALA A 27 -28.66 21.36 36.31
CA ALA A 27 -29.13 20.70 35.10
C ALA A 27 -28.03 20.65 34.01
N LEU A 28 -27.25 21.72 33.87
CA LEU A 28 -26.13 21.77 32.92
C LEU A 28 -25.01 20.82 33.32
N ALA A 29 -24.68 20.74 34.61
CA ALA A 29 -23.69 19.81 35.15
C ALA A 29 -24.13 18.35 34.98
N PHE A 30 -25.42 18.05 35.20
CA PHE A 30 -25.99 16.71 34.98
C PHE A 30 -26.02 16.33 33.50
N SER A 31 -26.35 17.28 32.61
CA SER A 31 -26.28 17.05 31.16
C SER A 31 -24.84 16.78 30.71
N LYS A 32 -23.87 17.52 31.25
CA LYS A 32 -22.46 17.38 30.88
C LYS A 32 -21.89 16.03 31.32
N THR A 33 -22.19 15.60 32.55
CA THR A 33 -21.78 14.29 33.06
C THR A 33 -22.41 13.12 32.30
N ASN A 34 -23.67 13.23 31.87
CA ASN A 34 -24.29 12.21 31.02
C ASN A 34 -23.63 12.11 29.64
N ILE A 35 -23.22 13.24 29.05
CA ILE A 35 -22.50 13.25 27.77
C ILE A 35 -21.12 12.58 27.94
N GLU A 36 -20.37 12.96 28.98
CA GLU A 36 -19.06 12.36 29.29
C GLU A 36 -19.17 10.85 29.54
N LEU A 37 -20.22 10.39 30.24
CA LEU A 37 -20.49 8.97 30.46
C LEU A 37 -20.79 8.23 29.14
N LEU A 38 -21.59 8.85 28.26
CA LEU A 38 -21.92 8.28 26.95
C LEU A 38 -20.68 8.19 26.05
N GLU A 39 -19.81 9.20 26.09
CA GLU A 39 -18.52 9.23 25.39
C GLU A 39 -17.58 8.13 25.87
N MET A 40 -17.49 7.91 27.18
CA MET A 40 -16.70 6.82 27.77
C MET A 40 -17.23 5.44 27.35
N GLN A 41 -18.55 5.23 27.42
CA GLN A 41 -19.17 3.98 26.96
C GLN A 41 -18.92 3.74 25.47
N HIS A 42 -19.00 4.80 24.65
CA HIS A 42 -18.72 4.70 23.23
C HIS A 42 -17.25 4.36 22.94
N GLN A 43 -16.29 4.97 23.65
CA GLN A 43 -14.87 4.63 23.53
C GLN A 43 -14.62 3.15 23.88
N GLN A 44 -15.23 2.67 24.96
CA GLN A 44 -15.09 1.28 25.39
C GLN A 44 -15.71 0.28 24.39
N GLU A 45 -16.81 0.65 23.73
CA GLU A 45 -17.36 -0.14 22.63
C GLU A 45 -16.41 -0.15 21.43
N VAL A 46 -15.82 0.99 21.06
CA VAL A 46 -14.89 1.12 19.94
C VAL A 46 -13.60 0.31 20.17
N GLU A 47 -13.05 0.33 21.38
CA GLU A 47 -11.86 -0.46 21.75
C GLU A 47 -12.14 -1.97 21.71
N ASN A 48 -13.36 -2.39 22.05
CA ASN A 48 -13.77 -3.79 21.98
C ASN A 48 -14.10 -4.28 20.55
N LEU A 49 -14.22 -3.39 19.57
CA LEU A 49 -14.47 -3.73 18.16
C LEU A 49 -13.18 -4.20 17.48
N THR A 50 -12.67 -5.37 17.90
CA THR A 50 -11.60 -6.07 17.18
C THR A 50 -12.16 -7.20 16.34
N LEU A 51 -11.45 -7.58 15.27
CA LEU A 51 -11.79 -8.75 14.46
C LEU A 51 -11.74 -10.05 15.28
N SER A 52 -10.91 -10.08 16.34
CA SER A 52 -10.74 -11.22 17.24
C SER A 52 -11.86 -11.33 18.28
N ALA A 53 -12.30 -10.21 18.87
CA ALA A 53 -13.33 -10.23 19.91
C ALA A 53 -14.76 -10.35 19.36
N GLN A 54 -15.10 -9.60 18.29
CA GLN A 54 -16.47 -9.52 17.78
C GLN A 54 -16.54 -9.46 16.24
N PRO A 55 -16.18 -10.54 15.52
CA PRO A 55 -15.99 -10.53 14.06
C PRO A 55 -17.22 -10.04 13.27
N ILE A 56 -18.42 -10.48 13.65
CA ILE A 56 -19.66 -10.15 12.93
C ILE A 56 -20.04 -8.67 13.09
N LYS A 57 -19.91 -8.12 14.30
CA LYS A 57 -20.22 -6.72 14.59
C LYS A 57 -19.20 -5.80 13.91
N THR A 58 -17.92 -6.12 14.02
CA THR A 58 -16.83 -5.38 13.37
C THR A 58 -17.01 -5.37 11.84
N LEU A 59 -17.34 -6.50 11.23
CA LEU A 59 -17.61 -6.58 9.78
C LEU A 59 -18.84 -5.75 9.37
N LYS A 60 -19.94 -5.81 10.15
CA LYS A 60 -21.15 -5.03 9.88
C LYS A 60 -20.86 -3.52 9.90
N PHE A 61 -20.13 -3.04 10.91
CA PHE A 61 -19.76 -1.63 11.01
C PHE A 61 -18.79 -1.21 9.91
N PHE A 62 -17.84 -2.08 9.54
CA PHE A 62 -16.93 -1.84 8.42
C PHE A 62 -17.68 -1.67 7.09
N ILE A 63 -18.64 -2.55 6.79
CA ILE A 63 -19.47 -2.45 5.58
C ILE A 63 -20.30 -1.15 5.59
N LEU A 64 -20.92 -0.82 6.72
CA LEU A 64 -21.67 0.43 6.88
C LEU A 64 -20.79 1.66 6.65
N ALA A 65 -19.57 1.67 7.18
CA ALA A 65 -18.61 2.74 6.98
C ALA A 65 -18.23 2.86 5.49
N ILE A 66 -17.94 1.74 4.82
CA ILE A 66 -17.65 1.74 3.37
C ILE A 66 -18.81 2.35 2.59
N VAL A 67 -20.05 1.89 2.83
CA VAL A 67 -21.23 2.40 2.13
C VAL A 67 -21.41 3.91 2.36
N GLN A 68 -21.21 4.38 3.59
CA GLN A 68 -21.32 5.80 3.94
C GLN A 68 -20.23 6.64 3.26
N TYR A 69 -18.99 6.14 3.23
CA TYR A 69 -17.89 6.81 2.52
C TYR A 69 -18.12 6.85 1.01
N VAL A 70 -18.55 5.73 0.40
CA VAL A 70 -18.90 5.69 -1.03
C VAL A 70 -20.00 6.68 -1.33
N LYS A 71 -21.08 6.70 -0.55
CA LYS A 71 -22.19 7.66 -0.71
C LYS A 71 -21.71 9.10 -0.59
N ARG A 72 -20.87 9.41 0.40
CA ARG A 72 -20.33 10.77 0.62
C ARG A 72 -19.43 11.20 -0.53
N SER A 73 -18.57 10.31 -1.01
CA SER A 73 -17.72 10.55 -2.18
C SER A 73 -18.54 10.76 -3.45
N LEU A 74 -19.59 9.96 -3.66
CA LEU A 74 -20.49 10.09 -4.81
C LEU A 74 -21.23 11.45 -4.79
N LEU A 75 -21.77 11.82 -3.63
CA LEU A 75 -22.44 13.12 -3.44
C LEU A 75 -21.47 14.30 -3.60
N TYR A 76 -20.23 14.16 -3.15
CA TYR A 76 -19.19 15.19 -3.35
C TYR A 76 -18.84 15.37 -4.83
N LEU A 77 -18.67 14.26 -5.56
CA LEU A 77 -18.43 14.26 -7.00
C LEU A 77 -19.62 14.85 -7.77
N LEU A 78 -20.86 14.54 -7.37
CA LEU A 78 -22.07 15.12 -7.94
C LEU A 78 -22.19 16.63 -7.65
N ALA A 79 -21.84 17.08 -6.44
CA ALA A 79 -22.01 18.46 -6.01
C ALA A 79 -20.93 19.41 -6.55
N LYS A 80 -19.67 18.97 -6.68
CA LYS A 80 -18.55 19.81 -7.17
C LYS A 80 -18.02 19.42 -8.54
N GLY A 81 -18.35 18.24 -9.04
CA GLY A 81 -17.70 17.62 -10.18
C GLY A 81 -18.57 17.49 -11.42
N GLY A 82 -19.59 18.33 -11.64
CA GLY A 82 -20.49 18.21 -12.81
C GLY A 82 -19.74 18.05 -14.14
N TRP A 83 -18.69 18.84 -14.39
CA TRP A 83 -17.82 18.68 -15.57
C TRP A 83 -17.04 17.37 -15.54
N LEU A 84 -16.46 17.01 -14.40
CA LEU A 84 -15.64 15.81 -14.23
C LEU A 84 -16.47 14.52 -14.37
N MET A 85 -17.73 14.57 -13.93
CA MET A 85 -18.72 13.51 -14.08
C MET A 85 -19.21 13.41 -15.52
N LEU A 86 -19.46 14.54 -16.19
CA LEU A 86 -19.78 14.57 -17.62
C LEU A 86 -18.62 14.00 -18.46
N LEU A 87 -17.38 14.42 -18.19
CA LEU A 87 -16.18 13.94 -18.88
C LEU A 87 -15.96 12.44 -18.68
N SER A 88 -16.14 11.96 -17.44
CA SER A 88 -16.08 10.54 -17.10
C SER A 88 -17.18 9.73 -17.80
N THR A 89 -18.42 10.24 -17.81
CA THR A 89 -19.56 9.58 -18.46
C THR A 89 -19.38 9.52 -19.97
N VAL A 90 -18.87 10.59 -20.59
CA VAL A 90 -18.53 10.64 -22.01
C VAL A 90 -17.37 9.69 -22.33
N ALA A 91 -16.33 9.63 -21.50
CA ALA A 91 -15.22 8.69 -21.68
C ALA A 91 -15.67 7.22 -21.58
N VAL A 92 -16.56 6.90 -20.64
CA VAL A 92 -17.16 5.56 -20.51
C VAL A 92 -18.05 5.26 -21.70
N ALA A 93 -18.87 6.21 -22.16
CA ALA A 93 -19.71 6.04 -23.34
C ALA A 93 -18.88 5.82 -24.62
N ILE A 94 -17.78 6.57 -24.79
CA ILE A 94 -16.82 6.36 -25.88
C ILE A 94 -16.16 4.99 -25.75
N GLY A 95 -15.75 4.58 -24.54
CA GLY A 95 -15.18 3.26 -24.29
C GLY A 95 -16.15 2.12 -24.66
N ILE A 96 -17.43 2.24 -24.28
CA ILE A 96 -18.48 1.28 -24.63
C ILE A 96 -18.71 1.28 -26.15
N LEU A 97 -18.72 2.45 -26.79
CA LEU A 97 -18.90 2.57 -28.24
C LEU A 97 -17.74 1.95 -29.02
N VAL A 98 -16.50 2.14 -28.54
CA VAL A 98 -15.29 1.54 -29.13
C VAL A 98 -15.28 0.01 -28.98
N ILE A 99 -15.86 -0.52 -27.89
CA ILE A 99 -16.00 -1.97 -27.68
C ILE A 99 -17.17 -2.56 -28.48
N ALA A 100 -18.24 -1.79 -28.70
CA ALA A 100 -19.46 -2.27 -29.36
C ALA A 100 -19.42 -2.21 -30.89
N ILE A 101 -18.50 -1.43 -31.48
CA ILE A 101 -18.33 -1.35 -32.93
C ILE A 101 -17.23 -2.33 -33.36
N ASP A 102 -17.63 -3.42 -34.02
CA ASP A 102 -16.70 -4.34 -34.68
C ASP A 102 -15.97 -3.58 -35.81
N GLY A 103 -14.65 -3.46 -35.69
CA GLY A 103 -13.82 -2.69 -36.61
C GLY A 103 -12.34 -3.03 -36.52
N PRO A 104 -11.47 -2.42 -37.35
CA PRO A 104 -10.02 -2.68 -37.36
C PRO A 104 -9.31 -2.36 -36.03
N HIS A 105 -10.01 -1.71 -35.10
CA HIS A 105 -9.55 -1.43 -33.73
C HIS A 105 -9.60 -2.67 -32.82
N GLU A 106 -10.33 -3.72 -33.17
CA GLU A 106 -10.46 -4.94 -32.36
C GLU A 106 -9.10 -5.55 -32.02
N LYS A 107 -8.18 -5.61 -32.99
CA LYS A 107 -6.80 -6.11 -32.77
C LYS A 107 -6.03 -5.28 -31.74
N HIS A 108 -6.16 -3.96 -31.79
CA HIS A 108 -5.47 -3.04 -30.88
C HIS A 108 -6.08 -3.10 -29.47
N VAL A 109 -7.41 -3.24 -29.38
CA VAL A 109 -8.13 -3.39 -28.10
C VAL A 109 -7.79 -4.73 -27.44
N GLU A 110 -7.72 -5.82 -28.22
CA GLU A 110 -7.33 -7.14 -27.72
C GLU A 110 -5.87 -7.14 -27.23
N GLU A 111 -4.96 -6.51 -27.97
CA GLU A 111 -3.57 -6.37 -27.56
C GLU A 111 -3.43 -5.54 -26.27
N LEU A 112 -4.13 -4.40 -26.18
CA LEU A 112 -4.16 -3.59 -24.96
C LEU A 112 -4.73 -4.38 -23.77
N SER A 113 -5.78 -5.18 -23.98
CA SER A 113 -6.36 -6.05 -22.96
C SER A 113 -5.36 -7.07 -22.42
N LYS A 114 -4.52 -7.65 -23.29
CA LYS A 114 -3.42 -8.55 -22.89
C LYS A 114 -2.39 -7.84 -22.02
N TYR A 115 -1.98 -6.61 -22.38
CA TYR A 115 -1.08 -5.80 -21.56
C TYR A 115 -1.69 -5.41 -20.21
N ILE A 116 -2.96 -5.01 -20.18
CA ILE A 116 -3.67 -4.67 -18.93
C ILE A 116 -3.74 -5.89 -18.01
N ARG A 117 -4.13 -7.06 -18.55
CA ARG A 117 -4.18 -8.31 -17.78
C ARG A 117 -2.82 -8.71 -17.23
N PHE A 118 -1.76 -8.56 -18.02
CA PHE A 118 -0.38 -8.78 -17.59
C PHE A 118 0.03 -7.85 -16.45
N GLY A 119 -0.24 -6.54 -16.59
CA GLY A 119 0.02 -5.55 -15.55
C GLY A 119 -0.74 -5.87 -14.26
N LEU A 120 -2.05 -6.12 -14.37
CA LEU A 120 -2.91 -6.44 -13.23
C LEU A 120 -2.46 -7.71 -12.51
N TRP A 121 -2.06 -8.74 -13.25
CA TRP A 121 -1.56 -10.00 -12.68
C TRP A 121 -0.33 -9.76 -11.80
N TRP A 122 0.72 -9.14 -12.35
CA TRP A 122 1.98 -8.93 -11.64
C TRP A 122 1.86 -7.90 -10.50
N ILE A 123 1.09 -6.82 -10.70
CA ILE A 123 0.81 -5.85 -9.64
C ILE A 123 0.03 -6.52 -8.51
N SER A 124 -0.98 -7.33 -8.82
CA SER A 124 -1.81 -7.99 -7.80
C SER A 124 -1.01 -9.02 -6.99
N LEU A 125 -0.13 -9.79 -7.65
CA LEU A 125 0.81 -10.68 -6.96
C LEU A 125 1.79 -9.91 -6.06
N GLY A 126 2.27 -8.75 -6.52
CA GLY A 126 3.09 -7.85 -5.71
C GLY A 126 2.35 -7.32 -4.48
N VAL A 127 1.09 -6.89 -4.63
CA VAL A 127 0.25 -6.44 -3.51
C VAL A 127 0.01 -7.59 -2.51
N ALA A 128 -0.34 -8.78 -3.00
CA ALA A 128 -0.53 -9.97 -2.17
C ALA A 128 0.74 -10.37 -1.42
N SER A 129 1.92 -10.14 -2.02
CA SER A 129 3.22 -10.34 -1.39
C SER A 129 3.47 -9.41 -0.20
N SER A 130 2.78 -8.27 -0.12
CA SER A 130 2.95 -7.29 0.95
C SER A 130 1.93 -7.48 2.08
N ILE A 131 0.66 -7.74 1.75
CA ILE A 131 -0.44 -7.79 2.73
C ILE A 131 -0.34 -9.05 3.63
N GLY A 132 0.39 -10.09 3.22
CA GLY A 132 0.53 -11.34 3.95
C GLY A 132 1.54 -11.31 5.12
N LEU A 133 1.13 -10.80 6.29
CA LEU A 133 1.67 -11.13 7.64
C LEU A 133 3.21 -11.31 7.73
N GLY A 134 4.01 -10.52 7.01
CA GLY A 134 5.48 -10.56 7.07
C GLY A 134 6.18 -11.68 6.27
N SER A 135 5.48 -12.44 5.42
CA SER A 135 6.07 -13.58 4.67
C SER A 135 6.32 -13.31 3.18
N GLY A 136 6.46 -12.05 2.75
CA GLY A 136 6.61 -11.69 1.33
C GLY A 136 7.74 -12.40 0.55
N LEU A 137 8.70 -13.02 1.24
CA LEU A 137 9.66 -13.95 0.65
C LEU A 137 8.98 -15.19 0.03
N HIS A 138 7.95 -15.76 0.66
CA HIS A 138 7.24 -16.93 0.16
C HIS A 138 6.51 -16.64 -1.16
N THR A 139 5.85 -15.49 -1.28
CA THR A 139 5.15 -15.12 -2.52
C THR A 139 6.13 -14.93 -3.67
N PHE A 140 7.31 -14.35 -3.42
CA PHE A 140 8.40 -14.28 -4.40
C PHE A 140 8.85 -15.69 -4.85
N VAL A 141 9.13 -16.59 -3.90
CA VAL A 141 9.59 -17.96 -4.19
C VAL A 141 8.53 -18.80 -4.91
N LEU A 142 7.24 -18.49 -4.78
CA LEU A 142 6.17 -19.24 -5.43
C LEU A 142 5.87 -18.78 -6.86
N TYR A 143 6.07 -17.50 -7.18
CA TYR A 143 5.64 -16.94 -8.47
C TYR A 143 6.78 -16.29 -9.25
N LEU A 144 7.37 -15.21 -8.73
CA LEU A 144 8.39 -14.45 -9.48
C LEU A 144 9.71 -15.22 -9.63
N GLY A 145 10.16 -15.88 -8.57
CA GLY A 145 11.39 -16.70 -8.57
C GLY A 145 11.34 -17.83 -9.60
N PRO A 146 10.31 -18.69 -9.59
CA PRO A 146 10.14 -19.75 -10.57
C PRO A 146 10.04 -19.23 -12.00
N HIS A 147 9.39 -18.07 -12.23
CA HIS A 147 9.34 -17.45 -13.55
C HIS A 147 10.73 -17.08 -14.07
N ILE A 148 11.54 -16.40 -13.25
CA ILE A 148 12.92 -16.02 -13.61
C ILE A 148 13.78 -17.27 -13.83
N ALA A 149 13.66 -18.27 -12.96
CA ALA A 149 14.43 -19.51 -13.05
C ALA A 149 14.09 -20.31 -14.33
N LEU A 150 12.81 -20.54 -14.61
CA LEU A 150 12.36 -21.28 -15.80
C LEU A 150 12.77 -20.57 -17.09
N PHE A 151 12.65 -19.24 -17.14
CA PHE A 151 13.07 -18.46 -18.30
C PHE A 151 14.60 -18.56 -18.51
N THR A 152 15.38 -18.43 -17.44
CA THR A 152 16.84 -18.53 -17.49
C THR A 152 17.29 -19.92 -17.94
N ILE A 153 16.69 -20.99 -17.40
CA ILE A 153 17.00 -22.38 -17.80
C ILE A 153 16.71 -22.57 -19.29
N LYS A 154 15.56 -22.13 -19.78
CA LYS A 154 15.20 -22.23 -21.21
C LYS A 154 16.12 -21.41 -22.10
N ALA A 155 16.49 -20.19 -21.69
CA ALA A 155 17.42 -19.35 -22.42
C ALA A 155 18.80 -19.99 -22.54
N MET A 156 19.29 -20.61 -21.46
CA MET A 156 20.55 -21.34 -21.43
C MET A 156 20.51 -22.61 -22.29
N GLN A 157 19.39 -23.35 -22.27
CA GLN A 157 19.21 -24.54 -23.10
C GLN A 157 19.21 -24.20 -24.59
N CYS A 158 18.44 -23.19 -25.00
CA CYS A 158 18.29 -22.82 -26.41
C CYS A 158 19.42 -21.89 -26.91
N GLY A 159 20.26 -21.35 -26.02
CA GLY A 159 21.37 -20.46 -26.39
C GLY A 159 20.92 -19.11 -26.94
N ARG A 160 19.78 -18.61 -26.46
CA ARG A 160 19.13 -17.38 -26.95
C ARG A 160 18.15 -16.81 -25.93
N VAL A 161 17.78 -15.53 -26.10
CA VAL A 161 16.97 -14.77 -25.12
C VAL A 161 15.62 -14.33 -25.67
N ASP A 162 15.42 -14.41 -26.98
CA ASP A 162 14.21 -14.08 -27.73
C ASP A 162 13.19 -15.25 -27.72
N LEU A 163 12.86 -15.71 -26.51
CA LEU A 163 11.91 -16.80 -26.32
C LEU A 163 10.46 -16.31 -26.23
N LYS A 164 10.24 -15.12 -25.68
CA LYS A 164 8.89 -14.56 -25.49
C LYS A 164 8.33 -14.10 -26.83
N SER A 165 7.11 -14.54 -27.14
CA SER A 165 6.38 -14.05 -28.32
C SER A 165 6.00 -12.57 -28.18
N ALA A 166 5.69 -12.13 -26.97
CA ALA A 166 5.40 -10.74 -26.60
C ALA A 166 5.76 -10.50 -25.13
N PRO A 167 5.93 -9.25 -24.67
CA PRO A 167 6.26 -8.94 -23.28
C PRO A 167 5.26 -9.49 -22.26
N TYR A 168 3.99 -9.65 -22.63
CA TYR A 168 2.93 -10.19 -21.77
C TYR A 168 2.87 -11.73 -21.71
N ASP A 169 3.74 -12.43 -22.45
CA ASP A 169 3.80 -13.90 -22.51
C ASP A 169 4.51 -14.47 -21.26
N THR A 170 3.72 -14.64 -20.21
CA THR A 170 4.19 -14.94 -18.87
C THR A 170 3.39 -16.07 -18.20
N ILE A 171 3.91 -16.57 -17.08
CA ILE A 171 3.25 -17.61 -16.29
C ILE A 171 2.00 -17.00 -15.63
N GLN A 172 0.83 -17.55 -15.94
CA GLN A 172 -0.43 -17.21 -15.29
C GLN A 172 -0.96 -18.41 -14.51
N LEU A 173 -1.90 -18.18 -13.58
CA LEU A 173 -2.44 -19.24 -12.71
C LEU A 173 -3.00 -20.45 -13.47
N LYS A 174 -3.62 -20.24 -14.63
CA LYS A 174 -4.31 -21.28 -15.41
C LYS A 174 -3.68 -21.56 -16.78
N ASN A 175 -2.79 -20.69 -17.25
CA ASN A 175 -2.20 -20.77 -18.58
C ASN A 175 -0.68 -20.70 -18.44
N GLY A 176 0.03 -21.70 -18.97
CA GLY A 176 1.47 -21.67 -19.13
C GLY A 176 1.89 -20.66 -20.20
N PRO A 177 3.13 -20.13 -20.14
CA PRO A 177 3.62 -19.25 -21.17
C PRO A 177 3.95 -20.03 -22.44
N SER A 178 3.83 -19.39 -23.60
CA SER A 178 3.94 -20.08 -24.89
C SER A 178 5.34 -20.64 -25.17
N TRP A 179 6.35 -20.15 -24.46
CA TRP A 179 7.76 -20.53 -24.63
C TRP A 179 8.21 -21.71 -23.77
N LEU A 180 7.43 -22.13 -22.77
CA LEU A 180 7.86 -23.19 -21.84
C LEU A 180 7.81 -24.58 -22.49
N ASP A 181 6.77 -24.84 -23.29
CA ASP A 181 6.52 -26.15 -23.90
C ASP A 181 7.10 -26.29 -25.32
N LYS A 182 7.60 -25.19 -25.91
CA LYS A 182 8.21 -25.20 -27.25
C LYS A 182 9.62 -25.76 -27.23
N ASP A 183 9.96 -26.52 -28.27
CA ASP A 183 11.31 -27.05 -28.48
C ASP A 183 12.27 -25.97 -28.98
N CYS A 184 13.55 -26.08 -28.61
CA CYS A 184 14.57 -25.10 -29.00
C CYS A 184 14.75 -24.96 -30.53
N SER A 185 14.40 -25.99 -31.29
CA SER A 185 14.43 -25.99 -32.76
C SER A 185 13.42 -25.03 -33.38
N GLU A 186 12.29 -24.77 -32.73
CA GLU A 186 11.23 -23.90 -33.25
C GLU A 186 11.59 -22.42 -33.19
N PHE A 187 12.44 -22.03 -32.24
CA PHE A 187 12.91 -20.64 -32.13
C PHE A 187 13.95 -20.32 -33.21
N GLY A 188 14.71 -21.31 -33.68
CA GLY A 188 15.80 -21.18 -34.66
C GLY A 188 17.21 -21.36 -34.04
N PRO A 189 18.28 -21.01 -34.77
CA PRO A 189 19.65 -21.25 -34.33
C PRO A 189 20.02 -20.42 -33.07
N PRO A 190 20.96 -20.91 -32.24
CA PRO A 190 21.43 -20.17 -31.07
C PRO A 190 22.08 -18.85 -31.52
N LEU A 191 21.73 -17.76 -30.83
CA LEU A 191 22.28 -16.42 -31.10
C LEU A 191 23.67 -16.23 -30.49
N PHE A 192 23.96 -17.00 -29.43
CA PHE A 192 25.20 -16.91 -28.68
C PHE A 192 26.03 -18.18 -28.90
N PRO A 193 27.32 -18.04 -29.28
CA PRO A 193 28.22 -19.19 -29.38
C PRO A 193 28.52 -19.73 -27.98
N SER A 194 28.67 -21.06 -27.87
CA SER A 194 29.05 -21.70 -26.60
C SER A 194 30.53 -21.40 -26.29
N LEU A 195 30.78 -20.37 -25.50
CA LEU A 195 32.08 -20.12 -24.86
C LEU A 195 31.99 -20.58 -23.40
N ASP A 196 32.94 -21.41 -22.96
CA ASP A 196 33.10 -21.84 -21.56
C ASP A 196 31.88 -22.52 -20.92
N GLY A 197 31.12 -23.33 -21.67
CA GLY A 197 29.97 -24.09 -21.14
C GLY A 197 28.73 -23.25 -20.81
N LEU A 198 28.85 -21.91 -20.83
CA LEU A 198 27.75 -20.97 -20.65
C LEU A 198 27.28 -20.49 -22.03
N ARG A 199 26.07 -20.87 -22.43
CA ARG A 199 25.53 -20.48 -23.74
C ARG A 199 25.04 -19.03 -23.81
N VAL A 200 24.70 -18.38 -22.69
CA VAL A 200 24.11 -17.02 -22.71
C VAL A 200 24.58 -16.20 -21.49
N PRO A 201 25.04 -14.96 -21.67
CA PRO A 201 25.39 -14.09 -20.54
C PRO A 201 24.15 -13.63 -19.78
N LEU A 202 24.20 -13.66 -18.44
CA LEU A 202 23.09 -13.23 -17.56
C LEU A 202 22.63 -11.79 -17.82
N SER A 203 23.55 -10.90 -18.22
CA SER A 203 23.24 -9.51 -18.60
C SER A 203 22.24 -9.40 -19.76
N SER A 204 22.16 -10.42 -20.63
CA SER A 204 21.19 -10.47 -21.73
C SER A 204 19.87 -11.11 -21.32
N ILE A 205 19.84 -11.88 -20.23
CA ILE A 205 18.65 -12.57 -19.71
C ILE A 205 17.84 -11.63 -18.81
N LEU A 206 18.49 -10.89 -17.92
CA LEU A 206 17.84 -10.02 -16.94
C LEU A 206 16.86 -9.00 -17.55
N PRO A 207 17.18 -8.30 -18.67
CA PRO A 207 16.26 -7.34 -19.28
C PRO A 207 14.94 -7.97 -19.73
N GLN A 208 14.93 -9.26 -20.07
CA GLN A 208 13.74 -9.96 -20.55
C GLN A 208 12.71 -10.22 -19.45
N VAL A 209 13.13 -10.28 -18.18
CA VAL A 209 12.26 -10.55 -17.01
C VAL A 209 12.09 -9.33 -16.10
N GLN A 210 12.67 -8.19 -16.51
CA GLN A 210 12.72 -6.97 -15.70
C GLN A 210 11.34 -6.32 -15.55
N ILE A 211 10.50 -6.37 -16.58
CA ILE A 211 9.17 -5.73 -16.56
C ILE A 211 8.29 -6.43 -15.52
N GLU A 212 8.32 -7.75 -15.45
CA GLU A 212 7.62 -8.54 -14.44
C GLU A 212 8.09 -8.18 -13.02
N ALA A 213 9.41 -8.08 -12.83
CA ALA A 213 9.99 -7.71 -11.54
C ALA A 213 9.64 -6.28 -11.13
N VAL A 214 9.58 -5.33 -12.08
CA VAL A 214 9.18 -3.95 -11.84
C VAL A 214 7.69 -3.85 -11.49
N LEU A 215 6.81 -4.54 -12.23
CA LEU A 215 5.38 -4.59 -11.94
C LEU A 215 5.09 -5.24 -10.59
N TRP A 216 5.83 -6.29 -10.23
CA TRP A 216 5.80 -6.87 -8.89
C TRP A 216 6.24 -5.87 -7.82
N GLY A 217 7.36 -5.18 -8.05
CA GLY A 217 7.89 -4.15 -7.16
C GLY A 217 6.90 -3.00 -6.94
N LEU A 218 6.22 -2.57 -8.00
CA LEU A 218 5.13 -1.60 -7.96
C LEU A 218 3.95 -2.11 -7.11
N GLY A 219 3.51 -3.34 -7.33
CA GLY A 219 2.47 -3.96 -6.52
C GLY A 219 2.85 -4.04 -5.04
N THR A 220 4.10 -4.40 -4.74
CA THR A 220 4.61 -4.44 -3.36
C THR A 220 4.57 -3.05 -2.74
N ALA A 221 5.04 -2.01 -3.45
CA ALA A 221 5.00 -0.63 -2.97
C ALA A 221 3.56 -0.15 -2.70
N ILE A 222 2.58 -0.58 -3.49
CA ILE A 222 1.16 -0.30 -3.26
C ILE A 222 0.64 -1.03 -2.02
N GLY A 223 0.96 -2.31 -1.86
CA GLY A 223 0.50 -3.12 -0.73
C GLY A 223 0.98 -2.60 0.63
N GLU A 224 2.11 -1.92 0.67
CA GLU A 224 2.71 -1.39 1.89
C GLU A 224 2.34 0.08 2.18
N LEU A 225 1.41 0.66 1.42
CA LEU A 225 0.83 1.98 1.73
C LEU A 225 -0.03 2.07 3.01
N PRO A 226 -0.72 1.01 3.49
CA PRO A 226 -1.63 1.13 4.64
C PRO A 226 -1.00 1.76 5.90
N PRO A 227 0.20 1.37 6.36
CA PRO A 227 0.84 1.99 7.52
C PRO A 227 1.02 3.51 7.39
N TYR A 228 1.35 4.01 6.19
CA TYR A 228 1.49 5.45 5.93
C TYR A 228 0.18 6.21 6.07
N PHE A 229 -0.93 5.66 5.54
CA PHE A 229 -2.24 6.30 5.65
C PHE A 229 -2.79 6.24 7.07
N ILE A 230 -2.59 5.12 7.77
CA ILE A 230 -3.01 4.93 9.16
C ILE A 230 -2.29 5.94 10.06
N SER A 231 -0.96 6.05 9.97
CA SER A 231 -0.19 6.97 10.80
C SER A 231 -0.47 8.44 10.47
N ARG A 232 -0.74 8.76 9.19
CA ARG A 232 -1.16 10.10 8.77
C ARG A 232 -2.55 10.47 9.30
N ALA A 233 -3.49 9.53 9.32
CA ALA A 233 -4.80 9.78 9.90
C ALA A 233 -4.72 9.97 11.42
N ALA A 234 -3.86 9.21 12.10
CA ALA A 234 -3.61 9.33 13.53
C ALA A 234 -2.97 10.68 13.91
N SER A 235 -1.97 11.13 13.14
CA SER A 235 -1.31 12.42 13.39
C SER A 235 -2.24 13.61 13.20
N ILE A 236 -3.11 13.58 12.17
CA ILE A 236 -4.14 14.61 11.95
C ILE A 236 -5.18 14.61 13.08
N SER A 237 -5.47 13.45 13.67
CA SER A 237 -6.47 13.31 14.74
C SER A 237 -5.92 13.65 16.14
N GLY A 238 -4.63 14.01 16.28
CA GLY A 238 -4.00 14.32 17.57
C GLY A 238 -3.85 13.13 18.53
N LYS A 239 -4.24 11.91 18.12
CA LYS A 239 -4.08 10.68 18.90
C LYS A 239 -2.67 10.11 18.70
N LEU A 240 -1.69 10.73 19.35
CA LEU A 240 -0.30 10.23 19.37
C LEU A 240 -0.19 8.88 20.10
N GLU A 241 -1.10 8.60 21.04
CA GLU A 241 -1.11 7.39 21.88
C GLU A 241 -1.54 6.12 21.14
N ALA A 242 -2.40 6.21 20.11
CA ALA A 242 -2.84 5.05 19.32
C ALA A 242 -1.69 4.36 18.56
N MET A 243 -0.55 5.05 18.40
CA MET A 243 0.64 4.50 17.75
C MET A 243 1.51 3.66 18.70
N GLN A 244 1.47 3.95 20.02
CA GLN A 244 2.16 3.12 21.02
C GLN A 244 1.54 1.73 21.15
N GLU A 245 0.23 1.59 20.88
CA GLU A 245 -0.46 0.30 20.87
C GLU A 245 -0.18 -0.52 19.60
N LEU A 246 -0.09 0.13 18.43
CA LEU A 246 0.39 -0.51 17.19
C LEU A 246 1.87 -0.94 17.29
N ASP A 247 2.66 -0.22 18.10
CA ASP A 247 4.04 -0.54 18.47
C ASP A 247 4.16 -1.71 19.47
N ALA A 248 3.06 -2.20 20.07
CA ALA A 248 3.05 -3.28 21.06
C ALA A 248 2.90 -4.69 20.43
N SER A 249 2.80 -4.78 19.11
CA SER A 249 2.99 -6.04 18.37
C SER A 249 4.32 -6.08 17.58
N PRO A 250 5.49 -5.89 18.20
CA PRO A 250 6.70 -6.50 17.67
C PRO A 250 6.68 -7.95 18.16
N THR A 251 6.60 -8.88 17.21
CA THR A 251 6.91 -10.30 17.36
C THR A 251 7.81 -10.55 18.57
N GLU A 252 7.34 -11.37 19.52
CA GLU A 252 8.05 -11.81 20.74
C GLU A 252 9.40 -12.49 20.42
N GLY A 253 10.38 -11.70 20.00
CA GLY A 253 11.69 -12.15 19.58
C GLY A 253 12.76 -11.33 20.26
N LYS A 254 13.21 -11.77 21.42
CA LYS A 254 14.48 -11.33 22.03
C LYS A 254 15.63 -11.70 21.08
N GLY A 255 15.93 -10.84 20.12
CA GLY A 255 16.97 -11.07 19.11
C GLY A 255 17.74 -9.79 18.78
N PHE A 256 19.00 -9.94 18.37
CA PHE A 256 19.92 -8.86 17.98
C PHE A 256 19.29 -7.86 16.97
N ILE A 257 18.41 -8.35 16.10
CA ILE A 257 17.69 -7.55 15.10
C ILE A 257 16.73 -6.57 15.77
N ALA A 258 15.98 -6.97 16.80
CA ALA A 258 15.02 -6.10 17.49
C ALA A 258 15.73 -4.93 18.19
N THR A 259 16.88 -5.18 18.82
CA THR A 259 17.69 -4.14 19.47
C THR A 259 18.23 -3.13 18.46
N ARG A 260 18.72 -3.60 17.30
CA ARG A 260 19.19 -2.73 16.21
C ARG A 260 18.05 -1.92 15.60
N LEU A 261 16.88 -2.53 15.39
CA LEU A 261 15.69 -1.82 14.91
C LEU A 261 15.24 -0.73 15.88
N ASN A 262 15.24 -0.99 17.18
CA ASN A 262 14.95 0.03 18.20
C ASN A 262 15.98 1.17 18.19
N GLN A 263 17.27 0.86 18.03
CA GLN A 263 18.31 1.87 17.92
C GLN A 263 18.14 2.75 16.66
N ILE A 264 17.81 2.14 15.52
CA ILE A 264 17.51 2.85 14.27
C ILE A 264 16.25 3.70 14.45
N LYS A 265 15.18 3.16 15.06
CA LYS A 265 13.93 3.89 15.36
C LYS A 265 14.19 5.13 16.21
N HIS A 266 14.93 5.00 17.31
CA HIS A 266 15.28 6.15 18.17
C HIS A 266 16.13 7.20 17.44
N TRP A 267 17.10 6.76 16.63
CA TRP A 267 17.89 7.67 15.81
C TRP A 267 17.03 8.41 14.78
N LEU A 268 16.12 7.69 14.10
CA LEU A 268 15.24 8.26 13.08
C LEU A 268 14.23 9.25 13.70
N LEU A 269 13.69 8.96 14.89
CA LEU A 269 12.80 9.87 15.62
C LEU A 269 13.54 11.13 16.06
N SER A 270 14.78 10.97 16.55
CA SER A 270 15.67 12.08 16.91
C SER A 270 16.07 12.95 15.71
N HIS A 271 16.20 12.36 14.51
CA HIS A 271 16.60 13.04 13.28
C HIS A 271 15.44 13.24 12.29
N SER A 272 14.19 13.24 12.76
CA SER A 272 13.00 13.27 11.90
C SER A 272 12.91 14.51 10.98
N GLN A 273 13.49 15.63 11.39
CA GLN A 273 13.58 16.86 10.58
C GLN A 273 14.42 16.69 9.30
N HIS A 274 15.23 15.63 9.21
CA HIS A 274 16.07 15.31 8.05
C HIS A 274 15.57 14.11 7.23
N LEU A 275 14.30 13.72 7.34
CA LEU A 275 13.69 12.70 6.49
C LEU A 275 13.57 13.17 5.03
N ASN A 276 14.70 13.01 4.33
CA ASN A 276 14.86 13.34 2.93
C ASN A 276 14.50 12.15 2.05
N PHE A 277 14.31 12.43 0.77
CA PHE A 277 13.97 11.42 -0.23
C PHE A 277 14.94 10.23 -0.19
N PHE A 278 16.24 10.51 -0.05
CA PHE A 278 17.29 9.49 0.06
C PHE A 278 17.17 8.61 1.32
N THR A 279 16.80 9.18 2.47
CA THR A 279 16.60 8.41 3.71
C THR A 279 15.43 7.44 3.57
N ILE A 280 14.33 7.89 2.96
CA ILE A 280 13.16 7.05 2.68
C ILE A 280 13.51 5.96 1.67
N LEU A 281 14.27 6.30 0.63
CA LEU A 281 14.74 5.36 -0.37
C LEU A 281 15.60 4.23 0.23
N VAL A 282 16.55 4.59 1.11
CA VAL A 282 17.38 3.61 1.82
C VAL A 282 16.52 2.74 2.72
N LEU A 283 15.64 3.31 3.54
CA LEU A 283 14.77 2.52 4.42
C LEU A 283 13.84 1.59 3.65
N ALA A 284 13.33 2.02 2.50
CA ALA A 284 12.45 1.22 1.65
C ALA A 284 13.19 0.08 0.91
N SER A 285 14.51 0.16 0.80
CA SER A 285 15.36 -0.83 0.12
C SER A 285 15.82 -1.98 1.03
N VAL A 286 15.61 -1.88 2.35
CA VAL A 286 16.07 -2.81 3.40
C VAL A 286 14.82 -3.64 3.86
N PRO A 287 14.91 -4.75 4.63
CA PRO A 287 13.81 -5.72 4.74
C PRO A 287 12.53 -5.10 5.30
N ASN A 288 11.40 -5.76 5.00
CA ASN A 288 10.03 -5.27 5.21
C ASN A 288 9.77 -4.50 6.53
N PRO A 289 10.29 -4.88 7.71
CA PRO A 289 10.07 -4.12 8.95
C PRO A 289 10.57 -2.65 8.91
N LEU A 290 11.65 -2.36 8.18
CA LEU A 290 12.19 -1.01 8.04
C LEU A 290 11.34 -0.16 7.09
N PHE A 291 10.71 -0.80 6.12
CA PHE A 291 9.74 -0.15 5.25
C PHE A 291 8.51 0.29 6.04
N ASP A 292 7.93 -0.62 6.83
CA ASP A 292 6.73 -0.33 7.63
C ASP A 292 6.99 0.83 8.60
N LEU A 293 8.17 0.83 9.24
CA LEU A 293 8.64 1.92 10.08
C LEU A 293 8.74 3.25 9.29
N ALA A 294 9.34 3.23 8.09
CA ALA A 294 9.42 4.41 7.24
C ALA A 294 8.05 4.93 6.84
N GLY A 295 7.10 4.04 6.51
CA GLY A 295 5.71 4.39 6.22
C GLY A 295 5.03 5.10 7.39
N ILE A 296 5.12 4.50 8.59
CA ILE A 296 4.56 5.07 9.82
C ILE A 296 5.14 6.46 10.07
N MET A 297 6.46 6.61 10.03
CA MET A 297 7.12 7.88 10.28
C MET A 297 6.79 8.93 9.21
N CYS A 298 6.80 8.57 7.92
CA CYS A 298 6.44 9.50 6.85
C CYS A 298 5.01 10.02 6.97
N GLY A 299 4.06 9.17 7.38
CA GLY A 299 2.68 9.58 7.60
C GLY A 299 2.54 10.48 8.85
N GLN A 300 3.26 10.18 9.93
CA GLN A 300 3.26 10.99 11.15
C GLN A 300 3.84 12.39 10.93
N PHE A 301 4.98 12.49 10.25
CA PHE A 301 5.63 13.78 9.95
C PHE A 301 5.00 14.53 8.77
N GLY A 302 3.90 14.02 8.20
CA GLY A 302 3.16 14.71 7.15
C GLY A 302 3.93 14.84 5.82
N ILE A 303 4.87 13.94 5.55
CA ILE A 303 5.66 13.94 4.31
C ILE A 303 4.72 13.75 3.11
N SER A 304 4.96 14.48 2.01
CA SER A 304 4.15 14.35 0.78
C SER A 304 4.10 12.92 0.26
N PHE A 305 2.89 12.46 -0.11
CA PHE A 305 2.65 11.11 -0.63
C PHE A 305 3.56 10.76 -1.80
N TRP A 306 3.73 11.68 -2.76
CA TRP A 306 4.56 11.46 -3.94
C TRP A 306 6.03 11.28 -3.62
N LYS A 307 6.55 11.98 -2.60
CA LYS A 307 7.95 11.84 -2.15
C LYS A 307 8.18 10.46 -1.54
N PHE A 308 7.22 9.97 -0.76
CA PHE A 308 7.26 8.63 -0.17
C PHE A 308 7.07 7.55 -1.24
N PHE A 309 6.00 7.61 -2.03
CA PHE A 309 5.67 6.62 -3.06
C PHE A 309 6.75 6.47 -4.13
N LEU A 310 7.36 7.58 -4.57
CA LEU A 310 8.43 7.50 -5.56
C LEU A 310 9.72 6.92 -4.96
N ALA A 311 10.05 7.26 -3.71
CA ALA A 311 11.19 6.67 -3.01
C ALA A 311 11.00 5.16 -2.80
N THR A 312 9.80 4.73 -2.44
CA THR A 312 9.49 3.31 -2.24
C THR A 312 9.45 2.55 -3.55
N LEU A 313 8.89 3.14 -4.61
CA LEU A 313 8.90 2.57 -5.95
C LEU A 313 10.34 2.38 -6.46
N ILE A 314 11.20 3.38 -6.34
CA ILE A 314 12.61 3.26 -6.78
C ILE A 314 13.35 2.24 -5.90
N GLY A 315 13.16 2.24 -4.59
CA GLY A 315 13.81 1.29 -3.68
C GLY A 315 13.44 -0.17 -3.98
N LYS A 316 12.14 -0.44 -4.22
CA LYS A 316 11.65 -1.80 -4.42
C LYS A 316 11.62 -2.28 -5.87
N ALA A 317 11.38 -1.39 -6.83
CA ALA A 317 11.31 -1.77 -8.24
C ALA A 317 12.65 -1.64 -8.96
N ILE A 318 13.58 -0.79 -8.48
CA ILE A 318 14.87 -0.52 -9.14
C ILE A 318 16.03 -1.04 -8.29
N ILE A 319 16.16 -0.59 -7.04
CA ILE A 319 17.32 -0.96 -6.21
C ILE A 319 17.28 -2.45 -5.85
N LYS A 320 16.12 -2.96 -5.42
CA LYS A 320 15.96 -4.38 -5.10
C LYS A 320 16.15 -5.28 -6.33
N THR A 321 15.66 -4.88 -7.51
CA THR A 321 15.81 -5.68 -8.73
C THR A 321 17.26 -5.69 -9.24
N HIS A 322 17.98 -4.57 -9.13
CA HIS A 322 19.40 -4.49 -9.49
C HIS A 322 20.33 -5.20 -8.49
N ILE A 323 20.14 -5.04 -7.17
CA ILE A 323 21.00 -5.66 -6.15
C ILE A 323 20.75 -7.17 -6.02
N GLN A 324 19.50 -7.62 -6.19
CA GLN A 324 19.15 -9.04 -6.14
C GLN A 324 19.53 -9.76 -7.45
N GLY A 325 19.62 -9.02 -8.56
CA GLY A 325 20.24 -9.48 -9.81
C GLY A 325 21.77 -9.60 -9.71
N SER A 326 22.47 -8.69 -9.00
CA SER A 326 23.93 -8.75 -8.85
C SER A 326 24.41 -9.78 -7.83
N SER A 327 23.63 -10.11 -6.80
CA SER A 327 23.97 -11.16 -5.82
C SER A 327 23.82 -12.59 -6.36
N SER A 328 23.16 -12.76 -7.50
CA SER A 328 23.23 -14.02 -8.28
C SER A 328 24.55 -14.17 -9.06
N SER A 329 25.39 -13.12 -9.09
CA SER A 329 26.71 -13.12 -9.75
C SER A 329 27.83 -13.66 -8.88
N GLU A 330 27.57 -13.97 -7.60
CA GLU A 330 28.58 -14.40 -6.62
C GLU A 330 28.34 -15.82 -6.08
N TYR A 331 27.25 -16.47 -6.53
CA TYR A 331 26.87 -17.84 -6.16
C TYR A 331 26.65 -18.77 -7.38
N VAL A 332 27.20 -18.44 -8.55
CA VAL A 332 27.32 -19.35 -9.70
C VAL A 332 28.79 -19.54 -10.03
#